data_AF-A0A3D3MQR4-F1
#
_entry.id   AF-A0A3D3MQR4-F1
#
_cell.length_a   1.000
_cell.length_b   1.000
_cell.length_c   1.000
_cell.angle_alpha   90.00
_cell.angle_beta   90.00
_cell.angle_gamma   90.00
#
_symmetry.space_group_name_H-M   'P 1'
#
loop_
_entity.id
_entity.type
_entity.pdbx_description
1 polymer ?
#
loop_
_entity_poly.entity_id
_entity_poly.type
_entity_poly.pdbx_seq_one_letter_code
_entity_poly.pdbx_strand_id
1 'polypeptide(L)' 'MIALSGAVIFNIIDYLDPPVTEEGLRYIPTENLLKSFFLSIITGAIVFIVAVRIQRQRLKK' A
#
# COMPACT_ATOMS: atom_id res chain seq x y z
N MET A 1 4.46 -5.93 -14.16
CA MET A 1 4.48 -5.85 -12.68
C MET A 1 3.13 -5.28 -12.28
N ILE A 2 2.17 -6.13 -11.87
CA ILE A 2 0.84 -5.66 -11.47
C ILE A 2 0.99 -5.10 -10.05
N ALA A 3 1.21 -3.80 -9.94
CA ALA A 3 1.17 -3.12 -8.65
C ALA A 3 -0.31 -2.90 -8.31
N LEU A 4 -0.93 -3.87 -7.64
CA LEU A 4 -2.18 -3.60 -6.94
C LEU A 4 -1.85 -2.55 -5.89
N SER A 5 -2.39 -1.34 -6.04
CA SER A 5 -2.19 -0.29 -5.05
C SER A 5 -2.80 -0.76 -3.73
N GLY A 6 -2.18 -0.41 -2.60
CA GLY A 6 -2.70 -0.79 -1.27
C GLY A 6 -4.18 -0.44 -1.13
N ALA A 7 -4.62 0.70 -1.69
CA ALA A 7 -6.01 1.11 -1.74
C ALA A 7 -6.95 0.08 -2.39
N VAL A 8 -6.55 -0.58 -3.49
CA VAL A 8 -7.37 -1.62 -4.14
C VAL A 8 -7.49 -2.86 -3.27
N ILE A 9 -6.38 -3.28 -2.64
CA ILE A 9 -6.36 -4.43 -1.72
C ILE A 9 -7.25 -4.15 -0.51
N PHE A 10 -7.15 -2.94 0.07
CA PHE A 10 -8.00 -2.51 1.17
C PHE A 10 -9.49 -2.50 0.80
N ASN A 11 -9.84 -2.00 -0.38
CA ASN A 11 -11.24 -2.03 -0.83
C ASN A 11 -11.78 -3.46 -1.02
N ILE A 12 -10.94 -4.39 -1.51
CA ILE A 12 -11.36 -5.80 -1.67
C ILE A 12 -11.55 -6.46 -0.31
N ILE A 13 -10.64 -6.23 0.65
CA ILE A 13 -10.75 -6.77 2.01
C ILE A 13 -11.98 -6.19 2.71
N ASP A 14 -12.19 -4.87 2.66
CA ASP A 14 -13.38 -4.21 3.25
C ASP A 14 -14.69 -4.69 2.60
N TYR A 15 -14.67 -5.09 1.32
CA TYR A 15 -15.85 -5.66 0.66
C TYR A 15 -16.14 -7.09 1.10
N LEU A 16 -15.09 -7.90 1.29
CA LEU A 16 -15.21 -9.32 1.67
C LEU A 16 -15.51 -9.51 3.16
N ASP A 17 -14.89 -8.70 4.02
CA ASP A 17 -15.02 -8.76 5.47
C ASP A 17 -15.05 -7.34 6.05
N PRO A 18 -16.19 -6.63 5.91
CA PRO A 18 -16.31 -5.25 6.34
C PRO A 18 -16.20 -5.18 7.87
N PRO A 19 -15.35 -4.31 8.42
CA PRO A 19 -15.25 -4.18 9.86
C PRO A 19 -16.57 -3.65 10.43
N VAL A 20 -16.98 -4.30 11.52
CA VAL A 20 -18.24 -4.05 12.22
C VAL A 20 -17.95 -3.53 13.61
N THR A 21 -18.72 -2.54 14.06
CA THR A 21 -18.68 -2.05 15.44
C THR A 21 -19.26 -3.10 16.39
N GLU A 22 -19.09 -2.92 17.70
CA GLU A 22 -19.70 -3.79 18.71
C GLU A 22 -21.23 -3.87 18.59
N GLU A 23 -21.84 -2.85 17.99
CA GLU A 23 -23.28 -2.74 17.70
C GLU A 23 -23.68 -3.40 16.36
N GLY A 24 -22.72 -3.97 15.62
CA GLY A 24 -22.95 -4.62 14.33
C GLY A 24 -23.07 -3.67 13.14
N LEU A 25 -22.73 -2.38 13.30
CA LEU A 25 -22.75 -1.41 12.22
C LEU A 25 -21.45 -1.46 11.42
N ARG A 26 -21.56 -1.46 10.08
CA ARG A 26 -20.38 -1.39 9.20
C ARG A 26 -19.74 -0.01 9.29
N TYR A 27 -18.42 0.02 9.39
CA TYR A 27 -17.64 1.25 9.30
C TYR A 27 -16.44 1.05 8.37
N ILE A 28 -15.83 2.16 7.94
CA ILE A 28 -14.59 2.12 7.14
C ILE A 28 -13.43 2.45 8.10
N PRO A 29 -12.42 1.59 8.24
CA PRO A 29 -11.30 1.80 9.14
C PRO A 29 -10.30 2.77 8.51
N THR A 30 -10.61 4.07 8.58
CA THR A 30 -9.81 5.15 7.99
C THR A 30 -8.37 5.19 8.51
N GLU A 31 -8.12 4.71 9.74
CA GLU A 31 -6.77 4.55 10.27
C GLU A 31 -5.90 3.57 9.48
N ASN A 32 -6.48 2.45 9.03
CA ASN A 32 -5.75 1.44 8.27
C ASN A 32 -5.44 1.93 6.85
N LEU A 33 -6.37 2.68 6.25
CA LEU A 33 -6.15 3.37 4.98
C LEU A 33 -4.99 4.37 5.08
N LEU A 34 -4.97 5.20 6.13
CA LEU A 34 -3.88 6.15 6.36
C LEU A 34 -2.54 5.44 6.56
N LYS A 35 -2.48 4.41 7.41
CA LYS A 35 -1.27 3.59 7.63
C LYS A 35 -0.77 2.99 6.32
N SER A 36 -1.67 2.42 5.51
CA SER A 36 -1.33 1.87 4.20
C SER A 36 -0.82 2.91 3.22
N PHE A 37 -1.40 4.11 3.23
CA PHE A 37 -0.96 5.21 2.38
C PHE A 37 0.47 5.63 2.71
N PHE A 38 0.78 5.86 4.00
CA PHE A 38 2.14 6.17 4.43
C PHE A 38 3.13 5.05 4.09
N LEU A 39 2.74 3.79 4.30
CA LEU A 39 3.59 2.64 3.96
C LEU A 39 3.87 2.56 2.45
N SER A 40 2.88 2.90 1.61
CA SER A 40 3.04 2.93 0.15
C SER A 40 4.06 3.99 -0.30
N ILE A 41 4.08 5.16 0.34
CA ILE A 41 5.07 6.22 0.07
C ILE A 41 6.48 5.74 0.42
N ILE A 42 6.65 5.14 1.60
CA ILE A 42 7.94 4.60 2.06
C ILE A 42 8.44 3.52 1.08
N THR A 43 7.55 2.60 0.69
CA THR A 43 7.87 1.53 -0.25
C THR A 43 8.27 2.09 -1.60
N GLY A 44 7.54 3.09 -2.11
CA GLY A 44 7.88 3.80 -3.34
C GLY A 44 9.25 4.46 -3.29
N ALA A 45 9.60 5.13 -2.18
CA ALA A 45 10.90 5.75 -2.00
C ALA A 45 12.05 4.72 -2.00
N ILE A 46 11.87 3.59 -1.30
CA ILE A 46 12.86 2.50 -1.27
C ILE A 46 13.07 1.93 -2.68
N VAL A 47 11.98 1.59 -3.38
CA VAL A 47 12.03 1.05 -4.74
C VAL A 47 12.72 2.02 -5.69
N PHE A 48 12.43 3.32 -5.59
CA PHE A 48 13.08 4.35 -6.40
C PHE A 48 14.59 4.41 -6.15
N ILE A 49 15.02 4.45 -4.89
CA ILE A 49 16.45 4.46 -4.52
C ILE A 49 17.16 3.21 -5.05
N VAL A 50 16.55 2.03 -4.87
CA VAL A 50 17.10 0.77 -5.36
C VAL A 50 17.21 0.78 -6.89
N ALA A 51 16.17 1.24 -7.59
CA ALA A 51 16.18 1.35 -9.05
C ALA A 51 17.31 2.28 -9.54
N VAL A 52 17.46 3.46 -8.93
CA VAL A 52 18.54 4.41 -9.25
C VAL A 52 19.91 3.79 -8.99
N ARG A 53 20.08 3.06 -7.88
CA ARG A 53 21.34 2.36 -7.57
C ARG A 53 21.68 1.30 -8.63
N ILE A 54 20.71 0.47 -9.02
CA ILE A 54 20.89 -0.55 -10.06
C ILE A 54 21.25 0.11 -11.39
N GLN A 55 20.56 1.19 -11.77
CA GLN A 55 20.83 1.90 -13.02
C GLN A 55 22.25 2.47 -13.04
N ARG A 56 22.70 3.09 -11.93
CA ARG A 56 24.08 3.60 -11.80
C ARG A 56 25.15 2.50 -11.87
N GLN A 57 24.89 1.32 -11.30
CA GLN A 57 25.82 0.20 -11.41
C GLN A 57 25.92 -0.34 -12.83
N ARG A 58 24.81 -0.40 -13.57
CA ARG A 58 24.81 -0.80 -14.99
C ARG A 58 25.55 0.19 -15.89
N LEU A 59 25.45 1.49 -15.63
CA LEU A 59 26.15 2.54 -16.37
C LEU A 59 27.66 2.59 -16.09
N LYS A 60 28.12 2.04 -14.96
CA LYS A 60 29.54 1.96 -14.60
C LYS A 60 30.24 0.70 -15.12
N LYS A 61 29.50 -0.19 -15.80
CA LYS A 61 29.99 -1.43 -16.38
C LYS A 61 30.01 -1.30 -17.89
#